data_AF-A0A7W1X9X6-F1
#
_entry.id   AF-A0A7W1X9X6-F1
#
_cell.length_a   1.000
_cell.length_b   1.000
_cell.length_c   1.000
_cell.angle_alpha   90.00
_cell.angle_beta   90.00
_cell.angle_gamma   90.00
#
_symmetry.space_group_name_H-M   'P 1'
#
loop_
_entity.id
_entity.type
_entity.pdbx_description
1 polymer ?
#
loop_
_entity_poly.entity_id
_entity_poly.type
_entity_poly.pdbx_seq_one_letter_code
_entity_poly.pdbx_strand_id
1 'polypeptide(L)'
;MAYHVETRGLEEHQHPFYVIRYAVVQDGEELLASVARYIQTLNGSKVQFLEPDMKKLQRQPDGMKMIDEIERVIKEEGARLAEELNNKQG
;
A
#
# COMPACT_ATOMS: atom_id res chain seq x y z
N MET A 1 9.30 11.35 -16.28
CA MET A 1 10.10 10.49 -15.39
C MET A 1 9.20 9.36 -14.93
N ALA A 2 9.66 8.12 -14.97
CA ALA A 2 8.85 6.96 -14.58
C ALA A 2 9.14 6.64 -13.11
N TYR A 3 8.11 6.65 -12.29
CA TYR A 3 8.16 6.10 -10.93
C TYR A 3 7.48 4.75 -10.91
N HIS A 4 7.81 3.92 -9.92
CA HIS A 4 7.11 2.68 -9.66
C HIS A 4 6.94 2.46 -8.15
N VAL A 5 5.91 1.69 -7.80
CA VAL A 5 5.58 1.36 -6.41
C VAL A 5 5.87 -0.13 -6.19
N GLU A 6 6.62 -0.43 -5.14
CA GLU A 6 6.96 -1.79 -4.74
C GLU A 6 6.35 -2.11 -3.39
N THR A 7 5.69 -3.25 -3.24
CA THR A 7 5.40 -3.80 -1.91
C THR A 7 6.64 -4.52 -1.39
N ARG A 8 6.92 -4.33 -0.10
CA ARG A 8 8.04 -4.98 0.60
C ARG A 8 7.56 -6.03 1.59
N GLY A 9 6.34 -6.52 1.39
CA GLY A 9 5.66 -7.47 2.24
C GLY A 9 4.91 -6.84 3.41
N LEU A 10 4.64 -7.69 4.40
CA LEU A 10 3.80 -7.41 5.55
C LEU A 10 4.66 -7.03 6.77
N GLU A 11 4.38 -5.90 7.39
CA GLU A 11 4.95 -5.52 8.70
C GLU A 11 4.16 -6.19 9.83
N GLU A 12 2.83 -6.18 9.75
CA GLU A 12 1.95 -6.71 10.80
C GLU A 12 0.58 -7.14 10.24
N HIS A 13 0.03 -8.25 10.76
CA HIS A 13 -1.37 -8.64 10.53
C HIS A 13 -2.18 -8.45 11.82
N GLN A 14 -3.21 -7.59 11.77
CA GLN A 14 -4.17 -7.39 12.84
C GLN A 14 -5.58 -7.39 12.26
N HIS A 15 -6.31 -8.51 12.33
CA HIS A 15 -7.66 -8.57 11.76
C HIS A 15 -8.54 -7.40 12.28
N PRO A 16 -9.18 -6.60 11.39
CA PRO A 16 -9.45 -6.86 9.97
C PRO A 16 -8.48 -6.17 8.97
N PHE A 17 -7.25 -5.85 9.36
CA PHE A 17 -6.30 -5.12 8.52
C PHE A 17 -4.88 -5.71 8.48
N TYR A 18 -4.18 -5.37 7.38
CA TYR A 18 -2.80 -5.71 7.11
C TYR A 18 -1.97 -4.44 7.00
N VAL A 19 -0.85 -4.37 7.71
CA VAL A 19 0.11 -3.27 7.61
C VAL A 19 1.14 -3.64 6.55
N ILE A 20 0.96 -3.13 5.34
CA ILE A 20 1.78 -3.47 4.18
C ILE A 20 2.86 -2.40 4.00
N ARG A 21 4.12 -2.84 3.92
CA ARG A 21 5.25 -1.97 3.61
C ARG A 21 5.31 -1.72 2.12
N TYR A 22 5.62 -0.49 1.73
CA TYR A 22 5.83 -0.14 0.34
C TYR A 22 6.95 0.89 0.17
N ALA A 23 7.46 0.98 -1.05
CA ALA A 23 8.36 2.02 -1.47
C ALA A 23 7.92 2.63 -2.81
N VAL A 24 8.14 3.94 -2.95
CA VAL A 24 8.05 4.66 -4.22
C VAL A 24 9.47 4.91 -4.68
N VAL A 25 9.81 4.37 -5.84
CA VAL A 25 11.13 4.51 -6.45
C VAL A 25 10.99 5.32 -7.73
N GLN A 26 11.87 6.28 -7.93
CA GLN A 26 11.93 7.09 -9.14
C GLN A 26 13.38 7.19 -9.61
N ASP A 27 13.63 6.88 -10.88
CA ASP A 27 14.95 6.96 -11.50
C ASP A 27 16.06 6.18 -10.73
N GLY A 28 15.66 5.09 -10.05
CA GLY A 28 16.53 4.24 -9.24
C GLY A 28 16.72 4.70 -7.78
N GLU A 29 16.15 5.84 -7.40
CA GLU A 29 16.22 6.38 -6.03
C GLU A 29 14.90 6.17 -5.27
N GLU A 30 15.00 5.82 -3.99
CA GLU A 30 13.85 5.70 -3.10
C GLU A 30 13.37 7.09 -2.66
N LEU A 31 12.18 7.49 -3.13
CA LEU A 31 11.56 8.76 -2.75
C LEU A 31 10.82 8.69 -1.42
N LEU A 32 10.23 7.53 -1.15
CA LEU A 32 9.42 7.27 0.04
C LEU A 32 9.45 5.78 0.32
N ALA A 33 9.81 5.39 1.54
CA ALA A 33 9.43 4.10 2.09
C ALA A 33 8.51 4.31 3.28
N SER A 34 7.41 3.57 3.33
CA SER A 34 6.45 3.64 4.42
C SER A 34 5.57 2.41 4.53
N VAL A 35 4.53 2.50 5.34
CA VAL A 35 3.48 1.51 5.53
C VAL A 35 2.11 2.09 5.22
N ALA A 36 1.23 1.25 4.69
CA ALA A 36 -0.19 1.54 4.55
C ALA A 36 -1.01 0.39 5.15
N ARG A 37 -2.20 0.72 5.66
CA ARG A 37 -3.14 -0.29 6.16
C ARG A 37 -4.10 -0.68 5.05
N TYR A 38 -4.09 -1.94 4.66
CA TYR A 38 -5.15 -2.55 3.86
C TYR A 38 -6.23 -3.10 4.80
N ILE A 39 -7.47 -2.67 4.63
CA ILE A 39 -8.61 -3.09 5.44
C ILE A 39 -9.61 -3.79 4.53
N GLN A 40 -9.93 -5.04 4.83
CA GLN A 40 -11.00 -5.76 4.15
C GLN A 40 -12.29 -5.63 4.95
N THR A 41 -13.35 -5.20 4.26
CA THR A 41 -14.69 -5.05 4.82
C THR A 41 -15.68 -5.90 4.02
N LEU A 42 -16.88 -6.11 4.57
CA LEU A 42 -17.95 -6.80 3.86
C LEU A 42 -18.38 -6.10 2.56
N ASN A 43 -18.10 -4.80 2.44
CA ASN A 43 -18.50 -3.95 1.31
C ASN A 43 -17.34 -3.63 0.35
N GLY A 44 -16.20 -4.31 0.48
CA GLY A 44 -15.00 -4.09 -0.33
C GLY A 44 -13.76 -3.79 0.50
N SER A 45 -12.71 -3.27 -0.14
CA SER A 45 -11.44 -2.98 0.51
C SER A 45 -11.10 -1.50 0.52
N LYS A 46 -10.35 -1.08 1.54
CA LYS A 46 -9.88 0.30 1.70
C LYS A 46 -8.40 0.32 2.06
N VAL A 47 -7.68 1.33 1.55
CA VAL A 47 -6.32 1.66 1.99
C VAL A 47 -6.35 2.87 2.90
N GLN A 48 -5.64 2.80 4.01
CA GLN A 48 -5.38 3.95 4.88
C GLN A 48 -3.88 4.23 4.92
N PHE A 49 -3.53 5.40 4.39
CA PHE A 49 -2.18 5.94 4.42
C PHE A 49 -1.87 6.60 5.76
N LEU A 50 -0.59 6.74 6.10
CA LEU A 50 -0.18 7.64 7.17
C LEU A 50 -0.30 9.10 6.70
N GLU A 51 -0.81 9.98 7.54
CA GLU A 51 -0.96 11.41 7.18
C GLU A 51 0.35 12.07 6.72
N PRO A 52 1.52 11.82 7.34
CA PRO A 52 2.78 12.41 6.87
C PRO A 52 3.11 12.02 5.43
N ASP A 53 2.83 10.79 5.04
CA ASP A 53 3.11 10.30 3.68
C ASP A 53 2.14 10.92 2.69
N MET A 54 0.88 11.03 3.07
CA MET A 54 -0.12 11.71 2.24
C MET A 54 0.29 13.17 1.97
N LYS A 55 0.76 13.88 3.00
CA LYS A 55 1.28 15.24 2.85
C LYS A 55 2.54 15.31 1.98
N LYS A 56 3.44 14.33 2.07
CA LYS A 56 4.65 14.25 1.22
C LYS A 56 4.29 14.00 -0.24
N LEU A 57 3.41 13.03 -0.50
CA LEU A 57 2.97 12.65 -1.84
C LEU A 57 2.22 13.79 -2.52
N GLN A 58 1.26 14.43 -1.84
CA GLN A 58 0.47 15.54 -2.39
C GLN A 58 1.32 16.77 -2.81
N ARG A 59 2.53 16.91 -2.27
CA ARG A 59 3.46 17.99 -2.64
C ARG A 59 4.30 17.67 -3.89
N GLN A 60 4.26 16.43 -4.38
CA GLN A 60 4.96 16.05 -5.60
C GLN A 60 4.19 16.49 -6.85
N PRO A 61 4.88 16.78 -7.97
CA PRO A 61 4.23 17.18 -9.23
C PRO A 61 3.16 16.20 -9.73
N ASP A 62 3.34 14.89 -9.50
CA ASP A 62 2.39 13.83 -9.86
C ASP A 62 1.78 13.15 -8.62
N GLY A 63 1.69 13.87 -7.50
CA GLY A 63 1.32 13.34 -6.19
C GLY A 63 0.03 12.51 -6.17
N MET A 64 -1.02 12.98 -6.83
CA MET A 64 -2.30 12.25 -6.90
C MET A 64 -2.17 10.93 -7.67
N LYS A 65 -1.45 10.92 -8.80
CA LYS A 65 -1.23 9.67 -9.54
C LYS A 65 -0.40 8.68 -8.73
N MET A 66 0.61 9.19 -8.00
CA MET A 66 1.38 8.35 -7.08
C MET A 66 0.49 7.74 -6.00
N ILE A 67 -0.41 8.52 -5.41
CA ILE A 67 -1.36 8.03 -4.39
C ILE A 67 -2.27 6.94 -4.96
N ASP A 68 -2.86 7.17 -6.13
CA ASP A 68 -3.74 6.20 -6.80
C ASP A 68 -3.00 4.89 -7.10
N GLU A 69 -1.75 4.98 -7.57
CA GLU A 69 -0.93 3.82 -7.86
C GLU A 69 -0.52 3.06 -6.60
N ILE A 70 -0.14 3.76 -5.52
CA ILE A 70 0.13 3.12 -4.24
C ILE A 70 -1.13 2.43 -3.73
N GLU A 71 -2.30 3.07 -3.80
CA GLU A 71 -3.55 2.46 -3.38
C GLU A 71 -3.85 1.17 -4.16
N ARG A 72 -3.65 1.18 -5.48
CA ARG A 72 -3.82 0.00 -6.34
C ARG A 72 -2.89 -1.14 -5.89
N VAL A 73 -1.60 -0.86 -5.76
CA VAL A 73 -0.57 -1.85 -5.40
C VAL A 73 -0.81 -2.43 -3.99
N ILE A 74 -1.19 -1.59 -3.02
CA ILE A 74 -1.52 -2.04 -1.66
C ILE A 74 -2.80 -2.88 -1.65
N LYS A 75 -3.81 -2.57 -2.47
CA LYS A 75 -5.03 -3.38 -2.58
C LYS A 75 -4.75 -4.76 -3.16
N GLU A 76 -3.95 -4.84 -4.22
CA GLU A 76 -3.57 -6.11 -4.85
C GLU A 76 -2.82 -7.01 -3.87
N GLU A 77 -1.81 -6.46 -3.18
CA GLU A 77 -1.04 -7.21 -2.19
C GLU A 77 -1.90 -7.62 -0.98
N GLY A 78 -2.74 -6.71 -0.48
CA GLY A 78 -3.63 -7.00 0.64
C GLY A 78 -4.67 -8.06 0.33
N ALA A 79 -5.24 -8.05 -0.88
CA ALA A 79 -6.15 -9.09 -1.34
C ALA A 79 -5.46 -10.45 -1.42
N ARG A 80 -4.25 -10.50 -2.01
CA ARG A 80 -3.43 -11.72 -2.07
C ARG A 80 -3.15 -12.29 -0.68
N LEU A 81 -2.74 -11.45 0.28
CA LEU A 81 -2.46 -11.87 1.66
C LEU A 81 -3.72 -12.41 2.36
N ALA A 82 -4.88 -11.79 2.14
CA ALA A 82 -6.14 -12.26 2.71
C ALA A 82 -6.58 -13.61 2.15
N GLU A 83 -6.44 -13.83 0.84
CA GLU A 83 -6.70 -15.12 0.21
C GLU A 83 -5.78 -16.22 0.74
N GLU A 84 -4.48 -15.93 0.90
CA GLU A 84 -3.52 -16.88 1.48
C GLU A 84 -3.84 -17.26 2.93
N LEU A 85 -4.33 -16.32 3.73
CA LEU A 85 -4.74 -16.60 5.10
C LEU A 85 -5.98 -17.51 5.14
N ASN A 86 -6.98 -17.22 4.31
CA ASN A 86 -8.19 -18.05 4.20
C ASN A 86 -7.86 -19.47 3.76
N ASN A 87 -6.97 -19.64 2.78
CA ASN A 87 -6.54 -20.95 2.29
C ASN A 87 -5.72 -21.77 3.31
N LYS A 88 -5.10 -21.12 4.31
CA LYS A 88 -4.38 -21.80 5.39
C LYS A 88 -5.28 -22.23 6.55
N GLN A 89 -6.47 -21.64 6.66
CA GLN A 89 -7.42 -21.90 7.75
C GLN A 89 -8.56 -22.86 7.36
N GLY A 90 -8.78 -23.09 6.06
CA GLY A 90 -9.69 -24.10 5.52
C GLY A 90 -8.99 -25.44 5.28
#